data_AF-A0A373G2C1-F1
#
_entry.id   AF-A0A373G2C1-F1
#
_cell.length_a   1.000
_cell.length_b   1.000
_cell.length_c   1.000
_cell.angle_alpha   90.00
_cell.angle_beta   90.00
_cell.angle_gamma   90.00
#
_symmetry.space_group_name_H-M   'P 1'
#
loop_
_entity.id
_entity.type
_entity.pdbx_description
1 polymer ?
#
loop_
_entity_poly.entity_id
_entity_poly.type
_entity_poly.pdbx_seq_one_letter_code
_entity_poly.pdbx_strand_id
1 'polypeptide(L)'
;MEENKNIGEITIGFDNESAKKVAITDMVRCEFSEHRLVTVAHTEEDAYLLSVENPQSSGRATQTNMYLTEGSAAALFYTYILYLEHNGIDVNELFKKYILDDKEIKYEFSPKD
;
A
#
# COMPACT_ATOMS: atom_id res chain seq x y z
N MET A 1 25.87 12.18 -2.32
CA MET A 1 25.26 10.89 -2.69
C MET A 1 24.72 10.35 -1.39
N GLU A 2 23.46 10.63 -1.07
CA GLU A 2 22.81 10.01 0.09
C GLU A 2 22.65 8.53 -0.24
N GLU A 3 23.16 7.65 0.63
CA GLU A 3 22.88 6.23 0.53
C GLU A 3 21.39 6.06 0.77
N ASN A 4 20.64 5.66 -0.27
CA ASN A 4 19.25 5.25 -0.12
C ASN A 4 19.24 4.04 0.84
N LYS A 5 18.81 4.27 2.08
CA LYS A 5 18.80 3.24 3.12
C LYS A 5 17.73 2.21 2.75
N ASN A 6 18.18 0.98 2.44
CA ASN A 6 17.29 -0.15 2.17
C ASN A 6 16.61 -0.58 3.49
N ILE A 7 15.28 -0.42 3.57
CA ILE A 7 14.47 -0.80 4.74
C ILE A 7 13.82 -2.18 4.59
N GLY A 8 13.98 -2.81 3.43
CA GLY A 8 13.41 -4.11 3.08
C GLY A 8 13.53 -4.39 1.59
N GLU A 9 13.38 -5.65 1.19
CA GLU A 9 13.44 -6.05 -0.22
C GLU A 9 12.14 -6.72 -0.64
N ILE A 10 11.72 -6.47 -1.88
CA ILE A 10 10.63 -7.19 -2.54
C ILE A 10 11.20 -8.00 -3.68
N THR A 11 10.60 -9.17 -3.93
CA THR A 11 10.96 -10.00 -5.09
C THR A 11 9.86 -9.87 -6.13
N ILE A 12 10.23 -9.46 -7.33
CA ILE A 12 9.34 -9.25 -8.47
C ILE A 12 9.74 -10.23 -9.56
N GLY A 13 8.84 -11.09 -9.98
CA GLY A 13 9.09 -12.08 -11.02
C GLY A 13 8.02 -13.16 -11.00
N PHE A 14 7.71 -13.71 -12.16
CA PHE A 14 6.69 -14.76 -12.30
C PHE A 14 7.28 -16.16 -12.04
N ASP A 15 8.59 -16.30 -12.23
CA ASP A 15 9.37 -17.51 -11.97
C ASP A 15 10.73 -17.16 -11.34
N ASN A 16 11.43 -18.17 -10.83
CA ASN A 16 12.72 -17.98 -10.16
C ASN A 16 13.83 -17.46 -11.10
N GLU A 17 13.67 -17.59 -12.41
CA GLU A 17 14.66 -17.16 -13.40
C GLU A 17 14.52 -15.66 -13.74
N SER A 18 13.30 -15.11 -13.65
CA SER A 18 12.99 -13.69 -13.85
C SER A 18 12.86 -12.89 -12.56
N ALA A 19 13.01 -13.55 -11.41
CA ALA A 19 12.91 -12.92 -10.09
C ALA A 19 14.02 -11.89 -9.87
N LYS A 20 13.64 -10.62 -9.78
CA LYS A 20 14.48 -9.51 -9.37
C LYS A 20 14.18 -9.10 -7.94
N LYS A 21 15.22 -8.81 -7.16
CA LYS A 21 15.11 -8.13 -5.87
C LYS A 21 15.13 -6.62 -6.09
N VAL A 22 14.22 -5.92 -5.44
CA VAL A 22 14.13 -4.46 -5.47
C VAL A 22 14.10 -3.94 -4.04
N ALA A 23 14.96 -2.97 -3.73
CA ALA A 23 15.01 -2.34 -2.42
C ALA A 23 13.82 -1.39 -2.21
N ILE A 24 13.24 -1.45 -1.01
CA ILE A 24 12.30 -0.45 -0.49
C ILE A 24 13.11 0.69 0.13
N THR A 25 12.75 1.92 -0.21
CA THR A 25 13.40 3.16 0.24
C THR A 25 12.56 3.92 1.26
N ASP A 26 11.24 3.86 1.17
CA ASP A 26 10.32 4.48 2.14
C ASP A 26 9.01 3.68 2.19
N MET A 27 8.26 3.76 3.28
CA MET A 27 6.95 3.14 3.43
C MET A 27 6.07 3.83 4.46
N VAL A 28 4.77 3.63 4.28
CA VAL A 28 3.76 3.79 5.33
C VAL A 28 2.93 2.53 5.40
N ARG A 29 2.66 2.07 6.62
CA ARG A 29 1.72 0.98 6.91
C ARG A 29 0.65 1.51 7.84
N CYS A 30 -0.61 1.25 7.49
CA CYS A 30 -1.78 1.60 8.30
C CYS A 30 -2.59 0.35 8.67
N GLU A 31 -3.15 0.33 9.87
CA GLU A 31 -4.14 -0.67 10.29
C GLU A 31 -5.55 -0.10 10.18
N PHE A 32 -6.43 -0.86 9.54
CA PHE A 32 -7.84 -0.55 9.30
C PHE A 32 -8.75 -1.57 9.99
N SER A 33 -10.06 -1.35 9.92
CA SER A 33 -11.09 -2.24 10.47
C SER A 33 -10.88 -3.70 10.05
N GLU A 34 -11.25 -4.59 10.97
CA GLU A 34 -10.94 -6.03 10.89
C GLU A 34 -9.43 -6.32 10.84
N HIS A 35 -8.59 -5.51 11.50
CA HIS A 35 -7.13 -5.71 11.57
C HIS A 35 -6.46 -5.87 10.19
N ARG A 36 -7.00 -5.16 9.19
CA ARG A 36 -6.44 -5.16 7.85
C ARG A 36 -5.25 -4.23 7.82
N LEU A 37 -4.09 -4.74 7.39
CA LEU A 37 -2.91 -3.91 7.21
C LEU A 37 -2.81 -3.49 5.74
N VAL A 38 -2.60 -2.20 5.51
CA VAL A 38 -2.38 -1.64 4.18
C VAL A 38 -1.03 -0.96 4.17
N THR A 39 -0.15 -1.35 3.26
CA THR A 39 1.20 -0.80 3.13
C THR A 39 1.35 -0.14 1.76
N VAL A 40 1.88 1.08 1.73
CA VAL A 40 2.40 1.74 0.53
C VAL A 40 3.90 1.88 0.73
N ALA A 41 4.69 1.25 -0.14
CA ALA A 41 6.14 1.25 -0.07
C ALA A 41 6.72 1.77 -1.39
N HIS A 42 7.62 2.75 -1.31
CA HIS A 42 8.38 3.28 -2.44
C HIS A 42 9.69 2.49 -2.61
N THR A 43 10.11 2.29 -3.85
CA THR A 43 11.30 1.49 -4.17
C THR A 43 12.41 2.30 -4.81
N GLU A 44 13.58 1.69 -4.96
CA GLU A 44 14.73 2.29 -5.68
C GLU A 44 14.52 2.44 -7.20
N GLU A 45 13.42 1.90 -7.75
CA GLU A 45 13.07 1.99 -9.17
C GLU A 45 12.02 3.07 -9.46
N ASP A 46 11.79 4.00 -8.54
CA ASP A 46 10.74 5.03 -8.64
C ASP A 46 9.34 4.42 -8.86
N ALA A 47 9.09 3.32 -8.14
CA ALA A 47 7.87 2.54 -8.18
C ALA A 47 7.31 2.29 -6.77
N TYR A 48 6.07 1.85 -6.72
CA TYR A 48 5.31 1.61 -5.50
C TYR A 48 4.84 0.16 -5.40
N LEU A 49 5.09 -0.47 -4.26
CA LEU A 49 4.35 -1.63 -3.80
C LEU A 49 3.15 -1.18 -2.97
N LEU A 50 1.96 -1.58 -3.42
CA LEU A 50 0.70 -1.45 -2.69
C LEU A 50 0.33 -2.84 -2.17
N SER A 51 0.33 -3.04 -0.85
CA SER A 51 0.03 -4.32 -0.19
C SER A 51 -1.18 -4.20 0.71
N VAL A 52 -2.06 -5.20 0.66
CA VAL A 52 -3.18 -5.39 1.58
C VAL A 52 -3.03 -6.76 2.23
N GLU A 53 -2.90 -6.81 3.54
CA GLU A 53 -2.85 -8.02 4.35
C GLU A 53 -4.14 -8.12 5.17
N ASN A 54 -4.84 -9.24 5.04
CA ASN A 54 -6.09 -9.51 5.75
C ASN A 54 -5.88 -10.63 6.77
N PRO A 55 -6.54 -10.60 7.95
CA PRO A 55 -6.50 -11.73 8.87
C PRO A 55 -7.00 -13.00 8.20
N GLN A 56 -6.42 -14.15 8.57
CA GLN A 56 -6.84 -15.46 8.06
C GLN A 56 -8.33 -15.75 8.33
N SER A 57 -8.87 -15.23 9.42
CA SER A 57 -10.28 -15.37 9.81
C SER A 57 -11.26 -14.59 8.94
N SER A 58 -10.79 -13.70 8.05
CA SER A 58 -11.65 -12.81 7.26
C SER A 58 -12.31 -13.48 6.04
N GLY A 59 -11.85 -14.68 5.65
CA GLY A 59 -12.30 -15.36 4.42
C GLY A 59 -11.85 -14.67 3.11
N ARG A 60 -11.05 -13.61 3.21
CA ARG A 60 -10.43 -12.90 2.07
C ARG A 60 -9.05 -13.48 1.76
N ALA A 61 -8.50 -13.15 0.60
CA ALA A 61 -7.10 -13.45 0.30
C ALA A 61 -6.21 -12.86 1.40
N THR A 62 -5.31 -13.67 1.96
CA THR A 62 -4.47 -13.27 3.10
C THR A 62 -3.56 -12.10 2.75
N GLN A 63 -3.10 -12.02 1.49
CA GLN A 63 -2.32 -10.92 0.98
C GLN A 63 -2.69 -10.62 -0.47
N THR A 64 -2.76 -9.35 -0.83
CA THR A 64 -2.91 -8.86 -2.21
C THR A 64 -1.92 -7.75 -2.45
N ASN A 65 -1.08 -7.90 -3.47
CA ASN A 65 0.00 -6.98 -3.77
C ASN A 65 -0.14 -6.43 -5.19
N MET A 66 0.21 -5.17 -5.39
CA MET A 66 0.32 -4.54 -6.69
C MET A 66 1.61 -3.74 -6.77
N TYR A 67 2.41 -3.98 -7.81
CA TYR A 67 3.62 -3.20 -8.08
C TYR A 67 3.36 -2.27 -9.27
N LEU A 68 3.45 -0.96 -9.04
CA LEU A 68 3.11 0.07 -10.02
C LEU A 68 4.23 1.08 -10.14
N THR A 69 4.50 1.56 -11.35
CA THR A 69 5.28 2.80 -11.51
C THR A 69 4.55 3.98 -10.88
N GLU A 70 5.27 5.06 -10.53
CA GLU A 70 4.67 6.29 -9.99
C GLU A 70 3.47 6.77 -10.83
N GLY A 71 3.63 6.88 -12.14
CA GLY A 71 2.56 7.31 -13.05
C GLY A 71 1.33 6.40 -13.04
N SER A 72 1.53 5.08 -12.89
CA SER A 72 0.43 4.12 -12.84
C SER A 72 -0.30 4.16 -11.50
N ALA A 73 0.43 4.33 -10.39
CA ALA A 73 -0.14 4.53 -9.07
C ALA A 73 -0.99 5.82 -9.02
N ALA A 74 -0.44 6.93 -9.51
CA ALA A 74 -1.16 8.19 -9.58
C ALA A 74 -2.44 8.09 -10.42
N ALA A 75 -2.37 7.46 -11.60
CA ALA A 75 -3.52 7.25 -12.46
C ALA A 75 -4.59 6.37 -11.78
N LEU A 76 -4.20 5.31 -11.07
CA LEU A 76 -5.11 4.43 -10.35
C LEU A 76 -5.87 5.18 -9.24
N PHE A 77 -5.15 5.89 -8.37
CA PHE A 77 -5.76 6.62 -7.27
C PHE A 77 -6.67 7.75 -7.77
N TYR A 78 -6.23 8.49 -8.79
CA TYR A 78 -7.03 9.55 -9.39
C TYR A 78 -8.32 9.01 -10.02
N THR A 79 -8.23 7.91 -10.76
CA THR A 79 -9.41 7.26 -11.37
C THR A 79 -10.39 6.77 -10.30
N TYR A 80 -9.89 6.24 -9.18
CA TYR A 80 -10.75 5.81 -8.07
C TYR A 80 -11.47 6.99 -7.41
N ILE A 81 -10.77 8.10 -7.16
CA ILE A 81 -11.38 9.33 -6.62
C ILE A 81 -12.48 9.85 -7.56
N LEU A 82 -12.19 9.95 -8.87
CA LEU A 82 -13.19 10.36 -9.86
C LEU A 82 -14.42 9.45 -9.88
N TYR A 83 -14.24 8.14 -9.71
CA TYR A 83 -15.36 7.19 -9.61
C TYR A 83 -16.23 7.49 -8.38
N LEU A 84 -15.62 7.76 -7.21
CA LEU A 84 -16.37 8.10 -5.99
C LEU A 84 -17.16 9.40 -6.18
N GLU A 85 -16.52 10.44 -6.72
CA GLU A 85 -17.14 11.74 -6.98
C GLU A 85 -18.30 11.63 -7.96
N HIS A 86 -18.13 10.91 -9.07
CA HIS A 86 -19.18 10.69 -10.07
C HIS A 86 -20.42 10.02 -9.48
N ASN A 87 -20.23 9.15 -8.49
CA ASN A 87 -21.32 8.43 -7.82
C ASN A 87 -21.84 9.15 -6.57
N GLY A 88 -21.38 10.38 -6.29
CA GLY A 88 -21.81 11.16 -5.11
C GLY A 88 -21.39 10.53 -3.78
N ILE A 89 -20.32 9.73 -3.76
CA ILE A 89 -19.81 9.09 -2.55
C ILE A 89 -18.85 10.06 -1.86
N ASP A 90 -19.20 10.48 -0.65
CA ASP A 90 -18.32 11.28 0.20
C ASP A 90 -17.13 10.43 0.66
N VAL A 91 -15.92 10.86 0.28
CA VAL A 91 -14.66 10.14 0.59
C VAL A 91 -14.41 10.08 2.09
N ASN A 92 -14.75 11.12 2.85
CA ASN A 92 -14.55 11.14 4.29
C ASN A 92 -15.52 10.18 5.00
N GLU A 93 -16.78 10.14 4.57
CA GLU A 93 -17.76 9.18 5.09
C GLU A 93 -17.41 7.74 4.71
N LEU A 94 -16.89 7.52 3.51
CA LEU A 94 -16.37 6.21 3.11
C LEU A 94 -15.18 5.82 4.00
N PHE A 95 -14.24 6.73 4.20
CA PHE A 95 -13.05 6.52 5.02
C PHE A 95 -13.40 6.14 6.47
N LYS A 96 -14.35 6.86 7.09
CA LYS A 96 -14.84 6.57 8.44
C LYS A 96 -15.44 5.17 8.62
N LYS A 97 -15.90 4.51 7.55
CA LYS A 97 -16.40 3.13 7.64
C LYS A 97 -15.28 2.10 7.81
N TYR A 98 -14.06 2.46 7.44
CA TYR A 98 -12.93 1.52 7.39
C TYR A 98 -11.88 1.78 8.48
N ILE A 99 -11.96 2.86 9.24
CA ILE A 99 -11.10 3.07 10.42
C ILE A 99 -11.48 2.10 11.55
N LEU A 100 -10.55 1.91 12.50
CA LEU A 100 -10.80 1.14 13.71
C LEU A 100 -11.90 1.78 14.56
N ASP A 101 -12.53 0.98 15.43
CA ASP A 101 -13.68 1.40 16.26
C ASP A 101 -13.37 2.58 17.20
N ASP A 102 -12.09 2.79 17.53
CA ASP A 102 -11.59 3.93 18.31
C ASP A 102 -11.45 5.23 17.48
N LYS A 103 -11.74 5.16 16.18
CA LYS A 103 -11.63 6.23 15.17
C LYS A 103 -10.22 6.77 14.94
N GLU A 104 -9.19 6.13 15.49
CA GLU A 104 -7.80 6.49 15.23
C GLU A 104 -7.19 5.53 14.20
N ILE A 105 -6.48 6.09 13.23
CA ILE A 105 -5.69 5.29 12.29
C ILE A 105 -4.38 4.99 12.99
N LYS A 106 -4.08 3.71 13.22
CA LYS A 106 -2.73 3.31 13.61
C LYS A 106 -1.88 3.27 12.36
N TYR A 107 -0.76 4.00 12.37
CA TYR A 107 0.16 4.05 11.26
C TYR A 107 1.62 3.94 11.73
N GLU A 108 2.45 3.38 10.86
CA GLU A 108 3.89 3.25 11.02
C GLU A 108 4.54 3.73 9.72
N PHE A 109 5.40 4.75 9.83
CA PHE A 109 6.31 5.14 8.75
C PHE A 109 7.62 4.39 8.91
N SER A 110 8.33 4.16 7.80
CA SER A 110 9.73 3.79 7.94
C SER A 110 10.53 4.85 8.69
N PRO A 111 11.56 4.45 9.45
CA PRO A 111 12.44 5.37 10.14
C PRO A 111 13.05 6.35 9.13
N LYS A 112 12.91 7.65 9.40
CA LYS A 112 13.68 8.70 8.73
C LYS A 112 14.87 9.00 9.63
N ASP A 113 16.08 8.75 9.15
CA ASP A 113 17.31 9.23 9.80
C ASP A 113 17.56 10.70 9.41
#